data_AF-A0A9P6IFW2-F1
#
_entry.id   AF-A0A9P6IFW2-F1
#
_cell.length_a   1.000
_cell.length_b   1.000
_cell.length_c   1.000
_cell.angle_alpha   90.00
_cell.angle_beta   90.00
_cell.angle_gamma   90.00
#
_symmetry.space_group_name_H-M   'P 1'
#
loop_
_entity.id
_entity.type
_entity.pdbx_description
1 polymer ?
#
loop_
_entity_poly.entity_id
_entity_poly.type
_entity_poly.pdbx_seq_one_letter_code
_entity_poly.pdbx_strand_id
1 'polypeptide(L)'
;MVEICQLAKVNLRQNIELFHGYSFHVVALKGENKALAEKGFITRRMVIDTLTPMIEVCGGKIHRGLPKDGEEDKVIIIGPDTDCPTAQSLVVRNFRVMKREFIWSSIIRQRVDFSVFYYSQHPV
;
A
#
# COMPACT_ATOMS: atom_id res chain seq x y z
N MET A 1 -15.19 -12.88 15.88
CA MET A 1 -15.66 -12.99 14.47
C MET A 1 -16.92 -12.18 14.23
N VAL A 2 -18.00 -12.35 15.02
CA VAL A 2 -19.26 -11.61 14.86
C VAL A 2 -19.08 -10.08 14.95
N GLU A 3 -18.28 -9.59 15.90
CA GLU A 3 -18.00 -8.16 16.06
C GLU A 3 -17.28 -7.52 14.86
N ILE A 4 -16.33 -8.23 14.24
CA ILE A 4 -15.59 -7.75 13.05
C ILE A 4 -16.54 -7.60 11.87
N CYS A 5 -17.45 -8.56 11.66
CA CYS A 5 -18.47 -8.49 10.61
C CYS A 5 -19.48 -7.35 10.84
N GLN A 6 -19.81 -7.05 12.10
CA GLN A 6 -20.71 -5.94 12.45
C GLN A 6 -20.04 -4.58 12.23
N LEU A 7 -18.77 -4.45 12.64
CA LEU A 7 -17.98 -3.25 12.41
C LEU A 7 -17.80 -2.96 10.92
N ALA A 8 -17.51 -4.00 10.12
CA ALA A 8 -17.43 -3.88 8.67
C ALA A 8 -18.77 -3.42 8.03
N LYS A 9 -19.92 -3.90 8.53
CA LYS A 9 -21.25 -3.48 8.06
C LYS A 9 -21.59 -2.03 8.43
N VAL A 10 -21.13 -1.54 9.58
CA VAL A 10 -21.31 -0.14 9.99
C VAL A 10 -20.42 0.78 9.15
N ASN A 11 -19.16 0.40 8.95
CA ASN A 11 -18.22 1.17 8.13
C ASN A 11 -18.69 1.26 6.66
N LEU A 12 -19.26 0.19 6.10
CA LEU A 12 -19.91 0.21 4.77
C LEU A 12 -21.09 1.18 4.68
N ARG A 13 -21.80 1.45 5.79
CA ARG A 13 -22.97 2.35 5.83
C ARG A 13 -22.62 3.80 6.12
N GLN A 14 -21.43 4.08 6.65
CA GLN A 14 -21.02 5.41 7.13
C GLN A 14 -19.90 6.08 6.32
N ASN A 15 -19.62 5.58 5.11
CA ASN A 15 -18.39 5.84 4.34
C ASN A 15 -17.14 5.29 5.06
N ILE A 16 -16.48 4.31 4.44
CA ILE A 16 -15.24 3.75 4.95
C ILE A 16 -14.14 4.78 4.73
N GLU A 17 -13.77 5.49 5.79
CA GLU A 17 -12.67 6.46 5.79
C GLU A 17 -11.41 5.89 6.47
N LEU A 18 -11.18 4.58 6.35
CA LEU A 18 -10.06 3.86 6.98
C LEU A 18 -8.70 4.49 6.66
N PHE A 19 -8.52 4.97 5.42
CA PHE A 19 -7.31 5.58 4.92
C PHE A 19 -7.41 7.11 4.82
N HIS A 20 -8.39 7.73 5.47
CA HIS A 20 -8.50 9.17 5.52
C HIS A 20 -7.21 9.81 6.06
N GLY A 21 -6.76 10.86 5.39
CA GLY A 21 -5.52 11.57 5.72
C GLY A 21 -4.24 10.91 5.19
N TYR A 22 -4.30 9.70 4.64
CA TYR A 22 -3.15 9.02 4.06
C TYR A 22 -3.06 9.18 2.54
N SER A 23 -1.84 9.40 2.06
CA SER A 23 -1.49 9.31 0.63
C SER A 23 -0.64 8.07 0.38
N PHE A 24 -0.88 7.38 -0.72
CA PHE A 24 -0.21 6.13 -1.08
C PHE A 24 0.59 6.29 -2.36
N HIS A 25 1.88 5.98 -2.31
CA HIS A 25 2.68 5.79 -3.50
C HIS A 25 2.92 4.30 -3.74
N VAL A 26 2.71 3.82 -4.95
CA VAL A 26 2.89 2.40 -5.28
C VAL A 26 4.10 2.23 -6.20
N VAL A 27 5.08 1.45 -5.77
CA VAL A 27 6.28 1.14 -6.55
C VAL A 27 5.95 0.03 -7.55
N ALA A 28 5.57 0.43 -8.76
CA ALA A 28 5.18 -0.48 -9.83
C ALA A 28 6.19 -0.55 -10.97
N LEU A 29 6.17 -1.66 -11.72
CA LEU A 29 6.93 -1.82 -12.95
C LEU A 29 6.54 -0.77 -13.99
N LYS A 30 7.54 -0.29 -14.73
CA LYS A 30 7.31 0.45 -15.97
C LYS A 30 6.88 -0.54 -17.06
N GLY A 31 5.59 -0.59 -17.34
CA GLY A 31 5.01 -1.43 -18.39
C GLY A 31 4.51 -2.81 -17.90
N GLU A 32 4.10 -3.64 -18.85
CA GLU A 32 3.64 -5.01 -18.57
C GLU A 32 4.78 -6.00 -18.82
N ASN A 33 5.38 -6.52 -17.75
CA ASN A 33 6.39 -7.57 -17.82
C ASN A 33 5.93 -8.76 -16.98
N LYS A 34 5.40 -9.78 -17.67
CA LYS A 34 4.80 -10.97 -17.03
C LYS A 34 5.80 -11.75 -16.19
N ALA A 35 7.04 -11.90 -16.66
CA ALA A 35 8.09 -12.61 -15.93
C ALA A 35 8.47 -11.92 -14.61
N LEU A 36 8.39 -10.58 -14.56
CA LEU A 36 8.60 -9.83 -13.31
C LEU A 36 7.36 -9.88 -12.40
N ALA A 37 6.15 -9.87 -12.98
CA ALA A 37 4.92 -10.04 -12.19
C ALA A 37 4.91 -11.39 -11.44
N GLU A 38 5.34 -12.47 -12.09
CA GLU A 38 5.47 -13.81 -11.49
C GLU A 38 6.51 -13.86 -10.37
N LYS A 39 7.50 -12.94 -10.39
CA LYS A 39 8.50 -12.78 -9.32
C LYS A 39 8.01 -11.90 -8.16
N GLY A 40 6.76 -11.46 -8.16
CA GLY A 40 6.18 -10.66 -7.07
C GLY A 40 6.28 -9.15 -7.25
N PHE A 41 6.68 -8.65 -8.43
CA PHE A 41 6.63 -7.22 -8.72
C PHE A 41 5.19 -6.74 -8.95
N ILE A 42 4.89 -5.51 -8.50
CA ILE A 42 3.59 -4.88 -8.73
C ILE A 42 3.53 -4.36 -10.17
N THR A 43 2.52 -4.79 -10.93
CA THR A 43 2.30 -4.32 -12.31
C THR A 43 1.47 -3.05 -12.32
N ARG A 44 1.63 -2.22 -13.35
CA ARG A 44 0.77 -1.04 -13.55
C ARG A 44 -0.72 -1.39 -13.55
N ARG A 45 -1.07 -2.52 -14.16
CA ARG A 45 -2.44 -3.02 -14.19
C ARG A 45 -2.98 -3.33 -12.80
N MET A 46 -2.19 -3.99 -11.95
CA MET A 46 -2.57 -4.23 -10.54
C MET A 46 -2.78 -2.92 -9.77
N VAL A 47 -1.97 -1.89 -10.03
CA VAL A 47 -2.16 -0.57 -9.39
C VAL A 47 -3.49 0.05 -9.79
N ILE A 48 -3.82 0.05 -11.09
CA ILE A 48 -5.01 0.70 -11.64
C ILE A 48 -6.27 -0.11 -11.31
N ASP A 49 -6.27 -1.41 -11.56
CA ASP A 49 -7.46 -2.26 -11.51
C ASP A 49 -7.79 -2.73 -10.09
N THR A 50 -6.82 -2.69 -9.17
CA THR A 50 -6.98 -3.30 -7.83
C THR A 50 -6.62 -2.35 -6.70
N LEU A 51 -5.37 -1.89 -6.63
CA LEU A 51 -4.91 -1.14 -5.45
C LEU A 51 -5.53 0.25 -5.36
N THR A 52 -5.65 0.96 -6.49
CA THR A 52 -6.21 2.32 -6.53
C THR A 52 -7.67 2.34 -6.10
N PRO A 53 -8.58 1.52 -6.66
CA PRO A 53 -9.96 1.44 -6.19
C PRO A 53 -10.06 1.13 -4.69
N MET A 54 -9.23 0.22 -4.18
CA MET A 54 -9.28 -0.15 -2.75
C MET A 54 -8.86 0.99 -1.84
N ILE A 55 -7.81 1.72 -2.22
CA ILE A 55 -7.33 2.88 -1.47
C ILE A 55 -8.38 3.99 -1.49
N GLU A 56 -8.91 4.33 -2.67
CA GLU A 56 -9.85 5.44 -2.87
C GLU A 56 -11.21 5.16 -2.21
N VAL A 57 -11.75 3.93 -2.33
CA VAL A 57 -12.99 3.52 -1.65
C VAL A 57 -12.86 3.60 -0.13
N CYS A 58 -11.65 3.43 0.41
CA CYS A 58 -11.36 3.56 1.83
C CYS A 58 -10.94 4.97 2.26
N GLY A 59 -11.12 5.99 1.42
CA GLY A 59 -10.85 7.40 1.73
C GLY A 59 -9.39 7.83 1.60
N GLY A 60 -8.51 6.98 1.07
CA GLY A 60 -7.11 7.31 0.80
C GLY A 60 -6.92 8.00 -0.54
N LYS A 61 -5.72 8.55 -0.77
CA LYS A 61 -5.34 9.21 -2.03
C LYS A 61 -4.15 8.54 -2.68
N ILE A 62 -4.09 8.54 -4.02
CA ILE A 62 -2.91 8.07 -4.77
C ILE A 62 -1.94 9.21 -5.02
N HIS A 63 -0.70 9.04 -4.55
CA HIS A 63 0.43 9.92 -4.83
C HIS A 63 1.14 9.44 -6.12
N ARG A 64 0.98 10.22 -7.20
CA ARG A 64 1.43 9.85 -8.56
C ARG A 64 2.90 10.16 -8.86
N GLY A 65 3.55 10.98 -8.03
CA GLY A 65 4.98 11.32 -8.17
C GLY A 65 5.89 10.33 -7.42
N LEU A 66 7.21 10.45 -7.62
CA LEU A 66 8.15 9.83 -6.68
C LEU A 66 8.17 10.70 -5.40
N PRO A 67 7.96 10.11 -4.21
CA PRO A 67 7.95 10.86 -2.97
C PRO A 67 9.28 11.55 -2.69
N LYS A 68 9.19 12.80 -2.23
CA LYS A 68 10.34 13.69 -1.99
C LYS A 68 10.66 13.80 -0.50
N ASP A 69 11.89 14.17 -0.19
CA ASP A 69 12.31 14.35 1.21
C ASP A 69 11.39 15.38 1.89
N GLY A 70 10.97 15.09 3.13
CA GLY A 70 9.96 15.86 3.87
C GLY A 70 8.50 15.38 3.68
N GLU A 71 8.28 14.30 2.93
CA GLU A 71 6.97 13.65 2.74
C GLU A 71 6.84 12.30 3.49
N GLU A 72 7.83 11.91 4.29
CA GLU A 72 7.95 10.58 4.91
C GLU A 72 6.75 10.26 5.83
N ASP A 73 6.25 11.26 6.54
CA ASP A 73 5.08 11.13 7.42
C ASP A 73 3.74 11.24 6.69
N LYS A 74 3.76 11.69 5.42
CA LYS A 74 2.56 11.99 4.63
C LYS A 74 2.23 10.89 3.62
N VAL A 75 3.24 10.12 3.20
CA VAL A 75 3.12 9.15 2.12
C VAL A 75 3.52 7.76 2.58
N ILE A 76 2.57 6.83 2.49
CA ILE A 76 2.82 5.40 2.66
C ILE A 76 3.27 4.83 1.31
N ILE A 77 4.39 4.11 1.31
CA ILE A 77 4.91 3.44 0.11
C ILE A 77 4.42 1.99 0.11
N ILE A 78 3.88 1.54 -1.01
CA ILE A 78 3.58 0.12 -1.25
C ILE A 78 4.66 -0.45 -2.15
N GLY A 79 5.52 -1.28 -1.57
CA GLY A 79 6.58 -2.00 -2.26
C GLY A 79 6.10 -3.37 -2.80
N PRO A 80 6.82 -3.94 -3.78
CA PRO A 80 6.56 -5.30 -4.26
C PRO A 80 6.90 -6.37 -3.23
N ASP A 81 6.60 -7.64 -3.49
CA ASP A 81 6.89 -8.76 -2.55
C ASP A 81 8.28 -9.37 -2.78
N THR A 82 9.16 -8.62 -3.42
CA THR A 82 10.49 -9.06 -3.85
C THR A 82 11.48 -7.91 -3.75
N ASP A 83 12.77 -8.21 -3.80
CA ASP A 83 13.82 -7.20 -3.69
C ASP A 83 13.76 -6.20 -4.85
N CYS A 84 13.56 -4.93 -4.47
CA CYS A 84 13.37 -3.82 -5.39
C CYS A 84 14.25 -2.66 -4.96
N PRO A 85 15.24 -2.24 -5.78
CA PRO A 85 16.15 -1.14 -5.45
C PRO A 85 15.41 0.17 -5.13
N THR A 86 14.29 0.45 -5.81
CA THR A 86 13.47 1.64 -5.55
C THR A 86 12.79 1.57 -4.18
N ALA A 87 12.30 0.40 -3.77
CA ALA A 87 11.71 0.24 -2.45
C ALA A 87 12.77 0.36 -1.35
N GLN A 88 13.93 -0.29 -1.53
CA GLN A 88 15.08 -0.18 -0.61
C GLN A 88 15.55 1.27 -0.46
N SER A 89 15.66 2.04 -1.55
CA SER A 89 16.08 3.45 -1.45
C SER A 89 15.10 4.33 -0.69
N LEU A 90 13.80 4.05 -0.80
CA LEU A 90 12.77 4.75 -0.02
C LEU A 90 12.83 4.37 1.46
N VAL A 91 13.14 3.12 1.79
CA VAL A 91 13.39 2.71 3.18
C VAL A 91 14.59 3.46 3.77
N VAL A 92 15.70 3.56 3.03
CA VAL A 92 16.90 4.31 3.48
C VAL A 92 16.60 5.79 3.68
N ARG A 93 15.67 6.35 2.90
CA ARG A 93 15.16 7.73 3.05
C ARG A 93 14.08 7.86 4.14
N ASN A 94 13.96 6.89 5.05
CA ASN A 94 13.00 6.86 6.16
C ASN A 94 11.51 6.85 5.77
N PHE A 95 11.16 6.53 4.53
CA PHE A 95 9.76 6.36 4.17
C PHE A 95 9.19 5.08 4.79
N ARG A 96 7.90 5.13 5.11
CA ARG A 96 7.15 3.94 5.53
C ARG A 96 6.83 3.06 4.33
N VAL A 97 7.66 2.04 4.09
CA VAL A 97 7.46 1.06 3.02
C VAL A 97 6.79 -0.20 3.54
N MET A 98 5.61 -0.48 3.00
CA MET A 98 4.74 -1.59 3.36
C MET A 98 4.59 -2.55 2.17
N LYS A 99 4.36 -3.83 2.44
CA LYS A 99 3.93 -4.79 1.42
C LYS A 99 2.49 -4.52 0.98
N ARG A 100 2.08 -5.00 -0.20
CA ARG A 100 0.70 -4.80 -0.71
C ARG A 100 -0.37 -5.41 0.20
N GLU A 101 -0.05 -6.47 0.94
CA GLU A 101 -0.94 -7.15 1.89
C GLU A 101 -1.37 -6.21 3.02
N PHE A 102 -0.61 -5.14 3.29
CA PHE A 102 -1.00 -4.09 4.22
C PHE A 102 -2.38 -3.52 3.90
N ILE A 103 -2.66 -3.23 2.63
CA ILE A 103 -3.95 -2.65 2.20
C ILE A 103 -5.07 -3.64 2.51
N TRP A 104 -4.93 -4.88 2.04
CA TRP A 104 -5.91 -5.94 2.23
C TRP A 104 -6.16 -6.25 3.71
N SER A 105 -5.09 -6.41 4.48
CA SER A 105 -5.19 -6.69 5.91
C SER A 105 -5.84 -5.53 6.64
N SER A 106 -5.52 -4.27 6.28
CA SER A 106 -6.13 -3.11 6.92
C SER A 106 -7.64 -3.07 6.68
N ILE A 107 -8.07 -3.36 5.44
CA ILE A 107 -9.49 -3.43 5.07
C ILE A 107 -10.17 -4.59 5.80
N ILE A 108 -9.62 -5.81 5.75
CA ILE A 108 -10.26 -6.98 6.37
C ILE A 108 -10.38 -6.81 7.89
N ARG A 109 -9.33 -6.26 8.53
CA ARG A 109 -9.31 -6.04 9.99
C ARG A 109 -9.97 -4.73 10.41
N GLN A 110 -10.37 -3.89 9.45
CA GLN A 110 -10.93 -2.56 9.68
C GLN A 110 -10.04 -1.68 10.60
N ARG A 111 -8.72 -1.82 10.44
CA ARG A 111 -7.71 -1.09 11.24
C ARG A 111 -6.43 -0.91 10.44
N VAL A 112 -5.87 0.29 10.45
CA VAL A 112 -4.53 0.55 9.93
C VAL A 112 -3.49 0.13 10.98
N ASP A 113 -2.70 -0.89 10.64
CA ASP A 113 -1.66 -1.42 11.52
C ASP A 113 -0.32 -1.48 10.78
N PHE A 114 0.57 -0.58 11.15
CA PHE A 114 1.88 -0.47 10.53
C PHE A 114 2.86 -1.53 11.00
N SER A 115 2.58 -2.27 12.07
CA SER A 115 3.55 -3.19 12.68
C SER A 115 3.74 -4.52 11.93
N VAL A 116 2.83 -4.87 11.00
CA VAL A 116 2.66 -6.26 10.55
C VAL A 116 3.18 -6.53 9.14
N PHE A 117 3.44 -5.49 8.34
CA PHE A 117 3.72 -5.65 6.90
C PHE A 117 4.88 -4.80 6.39
N TYR A 118 5.91 -4.61 7.20
CA TYR A 118 7.11 -3.89 6.78
C TYR A 118 7.81 -4.61 5.62
N TYR A 119 8.25 -3.81 4.66
CA TYR A 119 9.17 -4.26 3.62
C TYR A 119 10.53 -4.56 4.27
N SER A 120 11.07 -5.77 4.09
CA SER A 120 12.30 -6.19 4.74
C SER A 120 13.50 -5.38 4.23
N GLN A 121 14.27 -4.82 5.16
CA GLN A 121 15.62 -4.36 4.86
C GLN A 121 16.48 -5.61 4.65
N HIS A 122 16.83 -5.91 3.41
CA HIS A 122 17.94 -6.80 3.14
C HIS A 122 19.16 -5.92 2.93
N PRO A 123 20.23 -6.07 3.75
CA PRO A 123 21.48 -5.39 3.46
C PRO A 123 21.94 -5.86 2.07
N VAL A 124 22.16 -4.88 1.18
CA VAL A 124 22.79 -5.09 -0.13
C VAL A 124 24.26 -5.42 0.06
#